data_AF-A0A6P0JQL0-F1
#
_entry.id   AF-A0A6P0JQL0-F1
#
_cell.length_a   1.000
_cell.length_b   1.000
_cell.length_c   1.000
_cell.angle_alpha   90.00
_cell.angle_beta   90.00
_cell.angle_gamma   90.00
#
_symmetry.space_group_name_H-M   'P 1'
#
loop_
_entity.id
_entity.type
_entity.pdbx_description
1 polymer ?
#
loop_
_entity_poly.entity_id
_entity_poly.type
_entity_poly.pdbx_seq_one_letter_code
_entity_poly.pdbx_strand_id
1 'polypeptide(L)'
;MSDLEEKTVQQSRLMAALPVYYGWVVLVAGTVGMLMTTPGQTVGVSVFLDPIINDLGLSRSVVSGLYTVATLLGSFSLPWIGRFIDRRGPRMAVI
;
A
#
# COMPACT_ATOMS: atom_id res chain seq x y z
N MET A 1 -42.93 9.05 -0.77
CA MET A 1 -41.71 9.11 -1.62
C MET A 1 -40.74 10.16 -1.08
N SER A 2 -40.53 10.22 0.24
CA SER A 2 -39.54 11.10 0.91
C SER A 2 -38.80 10.41 2.06
N ASP A 3 -39.14 9.16 2.40
CA ASP A 3 -38.59 8.45 3.57
C ASP A 3 -37.40 7.52 3.23
N LEU A 4 -36.87 7.58 1.99
CA LEU A 4 -35.83 6.66 1.52
C LEU A 4 -34.43 7.27 1.38
N GLU A 5 -34.27 8.58 1.61
CA GLU A 5 -32.96 9.26 1.50
C GLU A 5 -32.22 9.40 2.85
N GLU A 6 -32.88 9.15 3.99
CA GLU A 6 -32.32 9.40 5.32
C GLU A 6 -31.68 8.14 5.94
N LYS A 7 -30.90 7.39 5.16
CA LYS A 7 -29.86 6.51 5.72
C LYS A 7 -28.50 7.16 5.54
N THR A 8 -28.43 8.42 5.98
CA THR A 8 -27.22 9.15 6.29
C THR A 8 -26.38 8.28 7.22
N VAL A 9 -25.31 7.74 6.65
CA VAL A 9 -24.10 7.23 7.30
C VAL A 9 -24.26 7.10 8.82
N GLN A 10 -24.70 5.93 9.27
CA GLN A 10 -24.81 5.58 10.67
C GLN A 10 -23.44 5.80 11.33
N GLN A 11 -23.25 6.99 11.91
CA GLN A 11 -21.99 7.41 12.52
C GLN A 11 -21.68 6.40 13.61
N SER A 12 -20.70 5.54 13.33
CA SER A 12 -20.31 4.46 14.22
C SER A 12 -19.91 5.10 15.54
N ARG A 13 -20.55 4.71 16.66
CA ARG A 13 -20.38 5.32 18.00
C ARG A 13 -18.91 5.45 18.45
N LEU A 14 -18.02 4.67 17.85
CA LEU A 14 -16.56 4.76 17.98
C LEU A 14 -15.97 6.11 17.52
N MET A 15 -16.57 6.78 16.53
CA MET A 15 -16.16 8.09 16.00
C MET A 15 -16.52 9.25 16.95
N ALA A 16 -17.58 9.08 17.76
CA ALA A 16 -18.12 10.12 18.63
C ALA A 16 -17.55 10.06 20.06
N ALA A 17 -16.91 8.95 20.45
CA ALA A 17 -16.37 8.75 21.80
C ALA A 17 -14.92 9.24 21.96
N LEU A 18 -14.24 9.58 20.86
CA LEU A 18 -12.88 10.11 20.90
C LEU A 18 -12.93 11.64 20.90
N PRO A 19 -12.22 12.34 21.81
CA PRO A 19 -12.16 13.80 21.84
C PRO A 19 -11.36 14.39 20.66
N VAL A 20 -10.87 13.54 19.75
CA VAL A 20 -10.02 13.86 18.62
C VAL A 20 -10.68 13.35 17.33
N TYR A 21 -10.65 14.15 16.27
CA TYR A 21 -11.13 13.76 14.94
C TYR A 21 -10.50 12.44 14.49
N TYR A 22 -11.32 11.41 14.25
CA TYR A 22 -10.87 10.05 13.91
C TYR A 22 -9.91 9.99 12.70
N GLY A 23 -9.96 10.98 11.81
CA GLY A 23 -9.00 11.09 10.71
C GLY A 23 -7.55 11.18 11.18
N TRP A 24 -7.26 11.74 12.37
CA TRP A 24 -5.90 11.73 12.94
C TRP A 24 -5.43 10.33 13.33
N VAL A 25 -6.32 9.49 13.86
CA VAL A 25 -6.00 8.10 14.19
C VAL A 25 -5.69 7.31 12.92
N VAL A 26 -6.50 7.50 11.88
CA VAL A 26 -6.28 6.86 10.56
C VAL A 26 -4.97 7.35 9.93
N LEU A 27 -4.67 8.65 10.02
CA LEU A 27 -3.44 9.23 9.50
C LEU A 27 -2.22 8.60 10.19
N VAL A 28 -2.20 8.57 11.52
CA VAL A 28 -1.09 7.97 12.28
C VAL A 28 -0.94 6.49 11.95
N ALA A 29 -2.04 5.73 11.94
CA ALA A 29 -2.01 4.30 11.61
C ALA A 29 -1.49 4.06 10.18
N GLY A 30 -1.94 4.85 9.20
CA GLY A 30 -1.48 4.78 7.82
C GLY A 30 0.00 5.16 7.66
N THR A 31 0.45 6.20 8.37
CA THR A 31 1.87 6.59 8.39
C THR A 31 2.74 5.49 8.98
N VAL A 32 2.35 4.91 10.13
CA VAL A 32 3.08 3.79 10.74
C VAL A 32 3.10 2.59 9.80
N GLY A 33 1.98 2.24 9.18
CA GLY A 33 1.90 1.18 8.17
C GLY A 33 2.87 1.41 7.01
N MET A 34 2.91 2.62 6.45
CA MET A 34 3.87 2.96 5.39
C MET A 34 5.33 2.85 5.86
N LEU A 35 5.65 3.36 7.06
CA LEU A 35 7.00 3.24 7.62
C LEU A 35 7.41 1.77 7.80
N MET A 36 6.49 0.90 8.25
CA MET A 36 6.77 -0.53 8.41
C MET A 36 7.01 -1.25 7.07
N THR A 37 6.47 -0.77 5.96
CA THR A 37 6.80 -1.33 4.63
C THR A 37 8.16 -0.89 4.10
N THR A 38 8.71 0.21 4.62
CA THR A 38 9.97 0.82 4.15
C THR A 38 11.19 -0.11 4.22
N PRO A 39 11.46 -0.88 5.29
CA PRO A 39 12.56 -1.84 5.29
C PRO A 39 12.42 -2.99 4.27
N GLY A 40 11.20 -3.28 3.81
CA GLY A 40 10.92 -4.27 2.76
C GLY A 40 10.91 -3.70 1.34
N GLN A 41 11.04 -2.39 1.17
CA GLN A 41 11.09 -1.71 -0.12
C GLN A 41 12.52 -1.77 -0.71
N THR A 42 12.70 -1.17 -1.88
CA THR A 42 13.95 -1.17 -2.66
C THR A 42 15.19 -0.74 -1.86
N VAL A 43 15.04 0.13 -0.85
CA VAL A 43 16.16 0.64 -0.04
C VAL A 43 16.70 -0.38 0.96
N GLY A 44 15.86 -1.25 1.52
CA GLY A 44 16.30 -2.30 2.44
C GLY A 44 16.87 -3.51 1.71
N VAL A 45 16.27 -3.86 0.56
CA VAL A 45 16.70 -5.01 -0.25
C VAL A 45 18.02 -4.74 -0.99
N SER A 46 18.32 -3.48 -1.34
CA SER A 46 19.53 -3.12 -2.10
C SER A 46 20.84 -3.47 -1.38
N VAL A 47 20.86 -3.45 -0.05
CA VAL A 47 22.03 -3.84 0.76
C VAL A 47 22.39 -5.31 0.54
N PHE A 48 21.39 -6.16 0.26
CA PHE A 48 21.59 -7.58 -0.01
C PHE A 48 21.87 -7.88 -1.49
N LEU A 49 21.58 -6.94 -2.41
CA LEU A 49 21.79 -7.17 -3.84
C LEU A 49 23.26 -7.31 -4.22
N ASP A 50 24.14 -6.46 -3.69
CA ASP A 50 25.57 -6.50 -4.02
C ASP A 50 26.23 -7.85 -3.64
N PRO A 51 26.01 -8.41 -2.43
CA PRO A 51 26.43 -9.76 -2.08
C PRO A 51 25.86 -10.84 -3.02
N ILE A 52 24.56 -10.79 -3.31
CA ILE A 52 23.88 -11.78 -4.19
C ILE A 52 24.46 -11.74 -5.61
N ILE A 53 24.74 -10.56 -6.14
CA ILE A 53 25.37 -10.38 -7.46
C ILE A 53 26.75 -11.04 -7.48
N ASN A 54 27.55 -10.81 -6.45
CA ASN A 54 28.89 -11.37 -6.34
C ASN A 54 28.87 -12.90 -6.17
N ASP A 55 27.99 -13.43 -5.31
CA ASP A 55 27.88 -14.87 -5.04
C ASP A 55 27.35 -15.66 -6.24
N LEU A 56 26.42 -15.09 -7.01
CA LEU A 56 25.88 -15.70 -8.23
C LEU A 56 26.74 -15.42 -9.48
N GLY A 57 27.77 -14.59 -9.37
CA GLY A 57 28.59 -14.16 -10.50
C GLY A 57 27.82 -13.41 -11.59
N LEU A 58 26.71 -12.77 -11.23
CA LEU A 58 25.87 -12.03 -12.18
C LEU A 58 26.49 -10.68 -12.51
N SER A 59 26.25 -10.18 -13.72
CA SER A 59 26.62 -8.80 -14.05
C SER A 59 25.57 -7.84 -13.50
N ARG A 60 26.00 -6.64 -13.06
CA ARG A 60 25.10 -5.57 -12.61
C ARG A 60 24.04 -5.22 -13.67
N SER A 61 24.39 -5.34 -14.96
CA SER A 61 23.49 -5.08 -16.09
C SER A 61 22.35 -6.11 -16.18
N VAL A 62 22.60 -7.37 -15.86
CA VAL A 62 21.55 -8.40 -15.82
C VAL A 62 20.58 -8.11 -14.68
N VAL A 63 21.10 -7.76 -13.50
CA VAL A 63 20.25 -7.44 -12.34
C VAL A 63 19.44 -6.17 -12.55
N SER A 64 20.00 -5.13 -13.17
CA SER A 64 19.23 -3.92 -13.51
C SER A 64 18.14 -4.20 -14.55
N GLY A 65 18.42 -5.08 -15.52
CA GLY A 65 17.43 -5.56 -16.48
C GLY A 65 16.27 -6.29 -15.78
N LEU A 66 16.57 -7.21 -14.87
CA LEU A 66 15.56 -7.91 -14.07
C LEU A 66 14.74 -6.95 -13.21
N TYR A 67 15.37 -5.97 -12.56
CA TYR A 67 14.67 -4.93 -11.80
C TYR A 67 13.72 -4.12 -12.66
N THR A 68 14.14 -3.77 -13.87
CA THR A 68 13.31 -3.03 -14.83
C THR A 68 12.09 -3.85 -15.23
N VAL A 69 12.28 -5.13 -15.57
CA VAL A 69 11.18 -6.03 -15.92
C VAL A 69 10.22 -6.20 -14.74
N ALA A 70 10.73 -6.45 -13.54
CA ALA A 70 9.93 -6.58 -12.33
C ALA A 70 9.11 -5.30 -12.05
N THR A 71 9.73 -4.13 -12.21
CA THR A 71 9.07 -2.83 -12.03
C THR A 71 7.96 -2.62 -13.06
N LEU A 72 8.21 -2.97 -14.32
CA LEU A 72 7.20 -2.90 -15.38
C LEU A 72 6.02 -3.82 -15.09
N LEU A 73 6.28 -5.07 -14.70
CA LEU A 73 5.23 -6.04 -14.34
C LEU A 73 4.39 -5.55 -13.15
N GLY A 74 5.03 -5.01 -12.12
CA GLY A 74 4.34 -4.35 -11.01
C GLY A 74 3.49 -3.18 -11.48
N SER A 75 4.03 -2.33 -12.36
CA SER A 75 3.33 -1.15 -12.90
C SER A 75 2.13 -1.53 -13.75
N PHE A 76 2.24 -2.58 -14.58
CA PHE A 76 1.12 -3.14 -15.35
C PHE A 76 0.03 -3.75 -14.47
N SER A 77 0.36 -4.13 -13.24
CA SER A 77 -0.60 -4.67 -12.28
C SER A 77 -1.38 -3.57 -11.54
N LEU A 78 -0.87 -2.32 -11.50
CA LEU A 78 -1.51 -1.19 -10.80
C LEU A 78 -2.94 -0.88 -11.29
N PRO A 79 -3.26 -0.87 -12.60
CA PRO A 79 -4.63 -0.61 -13.06
C PRO A 79 -5.64 -1.66 -12.57
N TRP A 80 -5.20 -2.90 -12.38
CA TRP A 80 -6.04 -3.98 -11.86
C TRP A 80 -6.32 -3.80 -10.36
N ILE A 81 -5.27 -3.45 -9.61
CA ILE A 81 -5.37 -3.16 -8.18
C ILE A 81 -6.23 -1.91 -7.95
N GLY A 82 -6.07 -0.86 -8.77
CA GLY A 82 -6.91 0.34 -8.72
C GLY A 82 -8.39 0.00 -8.92
N ARG A 83 -8.72 -0.76 -9.98
CA ARG A 83 -10.10 -1.21 -10.21
C ARG A 83 -10.66 -2.07 -9.08
N PHE A 84 -9.82 -2.86 -8.42
CA PHE A 84 -10.22 -3.66 -7.27
C PHE A 84 -10.57 -2.78 -6.07
N ILE A 85 -9.73 -1.79 -5.78
CA ILE A 85 -9.94 -0.79 -4.72
C ILE A 85 -11.23 -0.01 -4.98
N ASP A 86 -11.44 0.44 -6.21
CA ASP A 86 -12.62 1.21 -6.61
C ASP A 86 -13.92 0.41 -6.41
N ARG A 87 -13.88 -0.92 -6.61
CA ARG A 87 -15.07 -1.79 -6.50
C ARG A 87 -15.35 -2.30 -5.09
N ARG A 88 -14.34 -2.54 -4.26
CA ARG A 88 -14.48 -3.15 -2.92
C ARG A 88 -14.26 -2.17 -1.77
N GLY A 89 -13.88 -0.94 -2.09
CA GLY A 89 -13.59 0.12 -1.15
C GLY A 89 -12.19 -0.01 -0.54
N PRO A 90 -11.59 1.13 -0.13
CA PRO A 90 -10.20 1.19 0.34
C PRO A 90 -9.95 0.40 1.63
N ARG A 91 -10.98 0.13 2.44
CA ARG A 91 -10.85 -0.66 3.68
C ARG A 91 -10.42 -2.10 3.43
N MET A 92 -10.91 -2.73 2.36
CA MET A 92 -10.55 -4.09 1.97
C MET A 92 -9.16 -4.18 1.32
N ALA A 93 -8.55 -3.05 0.97
CA ALA A 93 -7.24 -3.00 0.33
C ALA A 93 -6.09 -2.73 1.31
N VAL A 94 -6.41 -2.19 2.49
CA VAL A 94 -5.45 -1.90 3.56
C VAL A 94 -5.35 -3.06 4.57
N ILE A 95 -6.40 -3.90 4.66
CA ILE A 95 -6.41 -5.15 5.43
C ILE A 95 -5.83 -6.27 4.56
#